data_AF-A0A832R150-F1
#
_entry.id   AF-A0A832R150-F1
#
_cell.length_a   1.000
_cell.length_b   1.000
_cell.length_c   1.000
_cell.angle_alpha   90.00
_cell.angle_beta   90.00
_cell.angle_gamma   90.00
#
_symmetry.space_group_name_H-M   'P 1'
#
loop_
_entity.id
_entity.type
_entity.pdbx_description
1 polymer ?
#
loop_
_entity_poly.entity_id
_entity_poly.type
_entity_poly.pdbx_seq_one_letter_code
_entity_poly.pdbx_strand_id
1 'polypeptide(L)'
;MQVADDFTKVVAPWTQYERAYFQKDGSLPTLEIGIKYAQAGEWDLAIVNFQRAIDAAASNPKIKVKAAGKAYWNLGLAFEFTGRFDEAAEYVKKAYELSNDGDYLNELDRIRRMKADSARLREQLRDAESAQGYE
;
A
#
# COMPACT_ATOMS: atom_id res chain seq x y z
N MET A 1 36.99 -12.29 -11.61
CA MET A 1 35.65 -12.88 -11.44
C MET A 1 34.78 -12.12 -10.43
N GLN A 2 35.37 -11.42 -9.45
CA GLN A 2 34.65 -10.69 -8.40
C GLN A 2 33.76 -9.52 -8.91
N VAL A 3 34.21 -8.79 -9.94
CA VAL A 3 33.45 -7.66 -10.54
C VAL A 3 32.13 -8.12 -11.18
N ALA A 4 32.09 -9.32 -11.75
CA ALA A 4 30.87 -9.85 -12.37
C ALA A 4 29.87 -10.30 -11.29
N ASP A 5 30.32 -11.00 -10.24
CA ASP A 5 29.46 -11.39 -9.11
C ASP A 5 28.90 -10.18 -8.36
N ASP A 6 29.72 -9.14 -8.15
CA ASP A 6 29.29 -7.89 -7.52
C ASP A 6 28.30 -7.12 -8.41
N PHE A 7 28.53 -7.06 -9.72
CA PHE A 7 27.57 -6.48 -10.66
C PHE A 7 26.25 -7.25 -10.68
N THR A 8 26.29 -8.59 -10.71
CA THR A 8 25.10 -9.43 -10.68
C THR A 8 24.31 -9.23 -9.38
N LYS A 9 24.99 -8.98 -8.26
CA LYS A 9 24.34 -8.56 -7.01
C LYS A 9 23.72 -7.16 -7.09
N VAL A 10 24.23 -6.25 -7.91
CA VAL A 10 23.65 -4.91 -8.05
C VAL A 10 22.44 -4.92 -8.99
N VAL A 11 22.47 -5.76 -10.04
CA VAL A 11 21.42 -5.77 -11.09
C VAL A 11 20.41 -6.92 -10.97
N ALA A 12 20.69 -7.97 -10.18
CA ALA A 12 19.69 -9.00 -9.93
C ALA A 12 18.55 -8.38 -9.11
N PRO A 13 17.29 -8.54 -9.55
CA PRO A 13 16.14 -8.07 -8.78
C PRO A 13 16.08 -8.87 -7.47
N TRP A 14 16.58 -8.29 -6.39
CA TRP A 14 16.36 -8.84 -5.06
C TRP A 14 14.87 -8.78 -4.77
N THR A 15 14.28 -9.93 -4.51
CA THR A 15 12.91 -9.99 -4.02
C THR A 15 12.87 -9.36 -2.62
N GLN A 16 12.45 -8.11 -2.54
CA GLN A 16 12.13 -7.48 -1.27
C GLN A 16 10.74 -7.95 -0.85
N TYR A 17 10.67 -8.70 0.24
CA TYR A 17 9.41 -9.09 0.85
C TYR A 17 8.94 -7.94 1.75
N GLU A 18 8.06 -7.09 1.24
CA GLU A 18 7.36 -6.12 2.08
C GLU A 18 6.13 -6.79 2.70
N ARG A 19 6.12 -6.88 4.04
CA ARG A 19 5.02 -7.51 4.76
C ARG A 19 3.93 -6.48 5.03
N ALA A 20 2.81 -6.59 4.34
CA ALA A 20 1.60 -5.83 4.65
C ALA A 20 0.98 -6.33 5.97
N TYR A 21 0.82 -5.45 6.95
CA TYR A 21 0.15 -5.77 8.20
C TYR A 21 -1.35 -5.49 8.12
N PHE A 22 -2.09 -6.35 7.41
CA PHE A 22 -3.54 -6.20 7.35
C PHE A 22 -4.21 -6.52 8.69
N GLN A 23 -5.24 -5.74 9.00
CA GLN A 23 -6.00 -5.85 10.24
C GLN A 23 -7.35 -6.54 10.01
N LYS A 24 -7.76 -7.33 11.01
CA LYS A 24 -9.05 -8.04 11.01
C LYS A 24 -9.98 -7.46 12.06
N ASP A 25 -11.27 -7.60 11.82
CA ASP A 25 -12.30 -7.26 12.79
C ASP A 25 -13.52 -8.17 12.63
N GLY A 26 -13.97 -8.80 13.71
CA GLY A 26 -15.12 -9.70 13.68
C GLY A 26 -16.44 -9.01 13.30
N SER A 27 -16.53 -7.69 13.49
CA SER A 27 -17.69 -6.91 13.03
C SER A 27 -17.67 -6.59 11.53
N LEU A 28 -16.54 -6.83 10.86
CA LEU A 28 -16.32 -6.56 9.43
C LEU A 28 -15.68 -7.78 8.75
N PRO A 29 -16.43 -8.88 8.57
CA PRO A 29 -15.90 -10.12 7.97
C PRO A 29 -15.40 -9.94 6.53
N THR A 30 -15.88 -8.91 5.82
CA THR A 30 -15.40 -8.56 4.48
C THR A 30 -13.92 -8.15 4.46
N LEU A 31 -13.34 -7.72 5.59
CA LEU A 31 -11.89 -7.49 5.70
C LEU A 31 -11.11 -8.77 5.45
N GLU A 32 -11.56 -9.90 5.98
CA GLU A 32 -10.86 -11.18 5.78
C GLU A 32 -10.92 -11.64 4.32
N ILE A 33 -12.01 -11.36 3.63
CA ILE A 33 -12.16 -11.63 2.20
C ILE A 33 -11.18 -10.76 1.41
N GLY A 34 -11.11 -9.46 1.71
CA GLY A 34 -10.16 -8.55 1.08
C GLY A 34 -8.70 -8.95 1.31
N ILE A 35 -8.37 -9.41 2.53
CA ILE A 35 -7.03 -9.91 2.86
C ILE A 35 -6.67 -11.14 2.03
N LYS A 36 -7.61 -12.08 1.84
CA LYS A 36 -7.37 -13.27 1.00
C LYS A 36 -7.09 -12.88 -0.46
N TYR A 37 -7.82 -11.90 -1.00
CA TYR A 37 -7.55 -11.38 -2.34
C TYR A 37 -6.19 -10.68 -2.42
N ALA A 38 -5.83 -9.85 -1.43
CA ALA A 38 -4.51 -9.21 -1.37
C ALA A 38 -3.37 -10.24 -1.29
N GLN A 39 -3.54 -11.31 -0.52
CA GLN A 39 -2.58 -12.43 -0.44
C GLN A 39 -2.44 -13.19 -1.76
N ALA A 40 -3.48 -13.20 -2.59
CA ALA A 40 -3.46 -13.77 -3.93
C ALA A 40 -2.91 -12.79 -4.99
N GLY A 41 -2.58 -11.55 -4.63
CA GLY A 41 -2.18 -10.49 -5.56
C GLY A 41 -3.34 -9.86 -6.34
N GLU A 42 -4.59 -10.22 -6.00
CA GLU A 42 -5.81 -9.72 -6.63
C GLU A 42 -6.22 -8.38 -6.01
N TRP A 43 -5.42 -7.35 -6.24
CA TRP A 43 -5.52 -6.07 -5.55
C TRP A 43 -6.84 -5.33 -5.80
N ASP A 44 -7.37 -5.39 -7.02
CA ASP A 44 -8.66 -4.74 -7.35
C ASP A 44 -9.81 -5.35 -6.53
N LEU A 45 -9.82 -6.68 -6.40
CA LEU A 45 -10.80 -7.38 -5.57
C LEU A 45 -10.59 -7.09 -4.09
N ALA A 46 -9.35 -6.96 -3.63
CA ALA A 46 -9.04 -6.56 -2.26
C ALA A 46 -9.59 -5.17 -1.94
N ILE A 47 -9.34 -4.18 -2.81
CA ILE A 47 -9.83 -2.80 -2.72
C ILE A 47 -11.36 -2.78 -2.61
N VAL A 48 -12.07 -3.51 -3.50
CA VAL A 48 -13.53 -3.59 -3.46
C VAL A 48 -14.04 -4.13 -2.13
N ASN A 49 -13.40 -5.16 -1.57
CA ASN A 49 -13.83 -5.75 -0.29
C ASN A 49 -13.52 -4.85 0.91
N PHE A 50 -12.40 -4.12 0.90
CA PHE A 50 -12.09 -3.13 1.93
C PHE A 50 -13.06 -1.93 1.87
N GLN A 51 -13.42 -1.47 0.67
CA GLN A 51 -14.45 -0.43 0.51
C GLN A 51 -15.81 -0.90 1.05
N ARG A 52 -16.22 -2.14 0.76
CA ARG A 52 -17.44 -2.72 1.33
C ARG A 52 -17.41 -2.76 2.86
N ALA A 53 -16.25 -2.99 3.47
CA ALA A 53 -16.11 -2.95 4.92
C ALA A 53 -16.31 -1.52 5.48
N ILE A 54 -15.83 -0.50 4.77
CA ILE A 54 -16.08 0.91 5.11
C ILE A 54 -17.58 1.23 5.00
N ASP A 55 -18.22 0.82 3.91
CA ASP A 55 -19.65 1.08 3.67
C ASP A 55 -20.53 0.38 4.73
N ALA A 56 -20.16 -0.84 5.12
CA ALA A 56 -20.81 -1.58 6.21
C ALA A 56 -20.67 -0.85 7.55
N ALA A 57 -19.47 -0.35 7.87
CA ALA A 57 -19.23 0.43 9.07
C ALA A 57 -20.01 1.75 9.10
N ALA A 58 -20.14 2.42 7.95
CA ALA A 58 -20.89 3.68 7.83
C ALA A 58 -22.42 3.49 7.93
N SER A 59 -22.93 2.36 7.43
CA SER A 59 -24.38 2.05 7.44
C SER A 59 -24.86 1.39 8.74
N ASN A 60 -23.97 0.90 9.59
CA ASN A 60 -24.32 0.22 10.83
C ASN A 60 -23.73 0.93 12.07
N PRO A 61 -24.53 1.70 12.83
CA PRO A 61 -24.04 2.45 13.99
C PRO A 61 -23.58 1.55 15.16
N LYS A 62 -23.84 0.24 15.11
CA LYS A 62 -23.31 -0.72 16.10
C LYS A 62 -21.84 -1.05 15.86
N ILE A 63 -21.32 -0.79 14.66
CA ILE A 63 -19.91 -1.02 14.34
C ILE A 63 -19.09 0.10 14.96
N LYS A 64 -18.04 -0.29 15.70
CA LYS A 64 -17.20 0.67 16.41
C LYS A 64 -16.40 1.49 15.41
N VAL A 65 -16.24 2.79 15.69
CA VAL A 65 -15.43 3.72 14.89
C VAL A 65 -14.01 3.19 14.65
N LYS A 66 -13.40 2.56 15.67
CA LYS A 66 -12.08 1.92 15.54
C LYS A 66 -12.04 0.77 14.52
N ALA A 67 -13.14 0.02 14.35
CA ALA A 67 -13.23 -1.03 13.34
C ALA A 67 -13.26 -0.45 11.92
N ALA A 68 -13.94 0.69 11.72
CA ALA A 68 -13.86 1.45 10.47
C ALA A 68 -12.41 1.89 10.18
N GLY A 69 -11.69 2.33 11.20
CA GLY A 69 -10.25 2.66 11.09
C GLY A 69 -9.41 1.51 10.53
N LYS A 70 -9.68 0.26 10.91
CA LYS A 70 -9.00 -0.93 10.34
C LYS A 70 -9.31 -1.14 8.87
N ALA A 71 -10.54 -0.87 8.45
CA ALA A 71 -10.92 -0.97 7.04
C ALA A 71 -10.21 0.08 6.18
N TYR A 72 -10.13 1.31 6.67
CA TYR A 72 -9.35 2.38 6.03
C TYR A 72 -7.86 2.05 5.97
N TRP A 73 -7.29 1.48 7.02
CA TRP A 73 -5.91 1.02 7.05
C TRP A 73 -5.64 -0.03 5.95
N ASN A 74 -6.46 -1.07 5.88
CA ASN A 74 -6.30 -2.13 4.88
C ASN A 74 -6.45 -1.59 3.44
N LEU A 75 -7.38 -0.65 3.23
CA LEU A 75 -7.55 0.00 1.94
C LEU A 75 -6.33 0.86 1.58
N GLY A 76 -5.77 1.60 2.55
CA GLY A 76 -4.56 2.38 2.37
C GLY A 76 -3.37 1.52 1.94
N LEU A 77 -3.16 0.38 2.62
CA LEU A 77 -2.15 -0.60 2.22
C LEU A 77 -2.41 -1.13 0.79
N ALA A 78 -3.65 -1.47 0.44
CA ALA A 78 -3.95 -1.96 -0.91
C ALA A 78 -3.61 -0.93 -2.01
N PHE A 79 -3.83 0.35 -1.76
CA PHE A 79 -3.40 1.41 -2.68
C PHE A 79 -1.89 1.59 -2.72
N GLU A 80 -1.20 1.44 -1.59
CA GLU A 80 0.25 1.50 -1.53
C GLU A 80 0.88 0.39 -2.39
N PHE A 81 0.41 -0.85 -2.24
CA PHE A 81 0.89 -2.01 -2.99
C PHE A 81 0.58 -1.94 -4.49
N THR A 82 -0.37 -1.10 -4.90
CA THR A 82 -0.68 -0.82 -6.31
C THR A 82 0.00 0.46 -6.84
N GLY A 83 0.89 1.07 -6.05
CA GLY A 83 1.65 2.28 -6.42
C GLY A 83 0.82 3.57 -6.41
N ARG A 84 -0.40 3.54 -5.89
CA ARG A 84 -1.34 4.65 -5.79
C ARG A 84 -1.14 5.41 -4.48
N PHE A 85 0.05 6.01 -4.36
CA PHE A 85 0.53 6.59 -3.09
C PHE A 85 -0.34 7.73 -2.53
N ASP A 86 -0.98 8.53 -3.38
CA ASP A 86 -1.85 9.63 -2.92
C ASP A 86 -3.10 9.11 -2.21
N GLU A 87 -3.71 8.08 -2.77
CA GLU A 87 -4.88 7.43 -2.19
C GLU A 87 -4.51 6.63 -0.95
N ALA A 88 -3.36 5.95 -0.98
CA ALA A 88 -2.80 5.29 0.20
C ALA A 88 -2.68 6.27 1.36
N ALA A 89 -2.08 7.45 1.14
CA ALA A 89 -1.93 8.48 2.16
C ALA A 89 -3.27 9.02 2.68
N GLU A 90 -4.25 9.22 1.80
CA GLU A 90 -5.59 9.67 2.21
C GLU A 90 -6.24 8.66 3.17
N TYR A 91 -6.22 7.38 2.82
CA TYR A 91 -6.91 6.36 3.61
C TYR A 91 -6.17 5.99 4.89
N VAL A 92 -4.84 5.95 4.89
CA VAL A 92 -4.07 5.78 6.14
C VAL A 92 -4.29 6.97 7.08
N LYS A 93 -4.40 8.20 6.57
CA LYS A 93 -4.74 9.37 7.38
C LYS A 93 -6.12 9.24 8.02
N LYS A 94 -7.13 8.78 7.28
CA LYS A 94 -8.46 8.48 7.85
C LYS A 94 -8.39 7.40 8.93
N ALA A 95 -7.58 6.36 8.72
CA ALA A 95 -7.37 5.32 9.74
C ALA A 95 -6.80 5.92 11.04
N TYR A 96 -5.85 6.87 10.93
CA TYR A 96 -5.29 7.61 12.06
C TYR A 96 -6.33 8.46 12.77
N GLU A 97 -7.11 9.24 12.05
CA GLU A 97 -8.16 10.10 12.62
C GLU A 97 -9.19 9.30 13.45
N LEU A 98 -9.45 8.05 13.09
CA LEU A 98 -10.45 7.20 13.76
C LEU A 98 -9.90 6.34 14.90
N SER A 99 -8.59 6.11 14.94
CA SER A 99 -7.94 5.20 15.91
C SER A 99 -7.01 5.92 16.89
N ASN A 100 -6.44 7.05 16.45
CA ASN A 100 -5.32 7.76 17.07
C ASN A 100 -4.09 6.85 17.30
N ASP A 101 -3.86 5.91 16.39
CA ASP A 101 -2.73 4.97 16.44
C ASP A 101 -1.49 5.55 15.76
N GLY A 102 -0.38 5.65 16.52
CA GLY A 102 0.87 6.22 16.03
C GLY A 102 1.51 5.41 14.91
N ASP A 103 1.23 4.11 14.80
CA ASP A 103 1.81 3.26 13.75
C ASP A 103 1.40 3.74 12.35
N TYR A 104 0.22 4.32 12.21
CA TYR A 104 -0.26 4.87 10.94
C TYR A 104 0.50 6.12 10.50
N LEU A 105 1.05 6.89 11.45
CA LEU A 105 1.90 8.04 11.12
C LEU A 105 3.23 7.57 10.51
N ASN A 106 3.81 6.49 11.05
CA ASN A 106 5.02 5.89 10.51
C ASN A 106 4.80 5.42 9.07
N GLU A 107 3.63 4.83 8.78
CA GLU A 107 3.27 4.40 7.44
C GLU A 107 3.05 5.59 6.49
N LEU A 108 2.40 6.68 6.94
CA LEU A 108 2.26 7.90 6.13
C LEU A 108 3.61 8.46 5.70
N ASP A 109 4.59 8.47 6.60
CA ASP A 109 5.94 8.93 6.28
C ASP A 109 6.66 7.97 5.33
N ARG A 110 6.39 6.67 5.42
CA ARG A 110 6.88 5.67 4.46
C ARG A 110 6.27 5.87 3.08
N ILE A 111 4.95 6.02 2.98
CA ILE A 111 4.23 6.30 1.72
C ILE A 111 4.79 7.57 1.04
N ARG A 112 5.07 8.63 1.80
CA ARG A 112 5.67 9.87 1.28
C ARG A 112 7.05 9.64 0.67
N ARG A 113 7.91 8.84 1.33
CA ARG A 113 9.23 8.48 0.80
C ARG A 113 9.10 7.67 -0.48
N MET A 114 8.26 6.63 -0.48
CA MET A 114 8.03 5.78 -1.65
C MET A 114 7.50 6.58 -2.85
N LYS A 115 6.60 7.54 -2.61
CA LYS A 115 6.11 8.45 -3.65
C LYS A 115 7.26 9.28 -4.26
N ALA A 116 8.12 9.86 -3.43
CA ALA A 116 9.24 10.67 -3.87
C ALA A 116 10.26 9.83 -4.67
N ASP A 117 10.56 8.62 -4.19
CA ASP A 117 11.49 7.71 -4.86
C ASP A 117 10.93 7.22 -6.20
N SER A 118 9.64 6.89 -6.25
CA SER A 118 8.94 6.55 -7.50
C SER A 118 8.96 7.69 -8.53
N ALA A 119 8.82 8.95 -8.08
CA ALA A 119 8.92 10.11 -8.96
C ALA A 119 10.34 10.29 -9.52
N ARG A 120 11.37 10.18 -8.67
CA ARG A 120 12.78 10.26 -9.08
C ARG A 120 13.15 9.16 -10.07
N LEU A 121 12.71 7.93 -9.83
CA LEU A 121 12.97 6.81 -10.74
C LEU A 121 12.35 7.06 -12.12
N ARG A 122 11.12 7.58 -12.17
CA ARG A 122 10.46 7.95 -13.44
C ARG A 122 11.23 9.04 -14.19
N GLU A 123 11.77 10.02 -13.49
CA GLU A 123 12.61 11.07 -14.08
C GLU A 123 13.90 10.49 -14.67
N GLN A 124 14.63 9.66 -13.92
CA GLN A 124 15.84 8.99 -14.39
C GLN A 124 15.62 8.13 -15.63
N LEU A 125 14.50 7.39 -15.67
CA LEU A 125 14.15 6.56 -16.82
C LEU A 125 13.85 7.41 -18.06
N ARG A 126 13.13 8.53 -17.90
CA ARG A 126 12.86 9.47 -19.00
C ARG A 126 14.15 10.05 -19.58
N ASP A 127 15.07 10.46 -18.70
CA ASP A 127 16.33 11.05 -19.13
C ASP A 127 17.23 10.01 -19.83
N ALA A 128 17.22 8.76 -19.37
CA ALA A 128 17.94 7.66 -20.02
C ALA A 128 17.39 7.31 -21.42
N GLU A 129 16.07 7.26 -21.59
CA GLU A 129 15.43 7.07 -22.90
C GLU A 129 15.77 8.21 -23.87
N SER A 130 15.77 9.46 -23.37
CA SER A 130 16.15 10.61 -24.18
C SER A 130 17.60 10.54 -24.66
N ALA A 131 18.52 10.04 -23.82
CA ALA A 131 19.94 9.90 -24.17
C ALA A 131 20.21 8.79 -25.21
N GLN A 132 19.42 7.71 -25.20
CA GLN A 132 19.55 6.59 -26.14
C GLN A 132 18.97 6.88 -27.54
N GLY A 133 18.04 7.84 -27.65
CA GLY A 133 17.45 8.25 -28.94
C GLY A 133 18.30 9.21 -29.79
N TYR A 134 19.54 9.52 -29.37
CA TYR A 134 20.48 10.39 -30.08
C TYR A 134 21.61 9.65 -30.82
N GLU A 135 21.56 8.32 -30.93
CA GLU A 135 22.44 7.52 -31.80
C GLU A 135 21.77 7.15 -33.13
#